data_AF-A0A258ZH35-F1
#
_entry.id   AF-A0A258ZH35-F1
#
_cell.length_a   1.000
_cell.length_b   1.000
_cell.length_c   1.000
_cell.angle_alpha   90.00
_cell.angle_beta   90.00
_cell.angle_gamma   90.00
#
_symmetry.space_group_name_H-M   'P 1'
#
loop_
_entity.id
_entity.type
_entity.pdbx_description
1 polymer ?
#
loop_
_entity_poly.entity_id
_entity_poly.type
_entity_poly.pdbx_seq_one_letter_code
_entity_poly.pdbx_strand_id
1 'polypeptide(L)'
;MNFDLSQFYQVFFEEAGEHLASMESLLLALDVADPDMDELNAIFRAAHSIKGGAGTFGFTDMTEVTHILETLLDKLRKQEMQLTTEMVDAFLQAGDAISMQLASHRGEGEVDQQVIREICEKLEQLTGAPVAAVKETQVASESTSTKKTKKKAEKESAPEQEDYGFFDPLPSECVADEGYGFFGDAPNETASADDGYGFFTEVIAPVAAPVAEAAAAPAMIANAAHPTRRASDKVAASSAETSIRVSVEKVDQLINLVGELVITQAMLAQSASTLDVAALEQLQNGLNQLERNTRDIQESIMSVRMLPISFVFSRFPRVVRDVAGKLNKQVELKTLGESTELDKALIEKIADPLTHLIRNSLDHGIESPDKRIAAGKSAHGTITLNAFHQGGSIVIEVADDGGGLNRGKILGKAKERGLPVSDSMSDEAVWMLIFEAGFSTADVVTDVSGRGVGMDVVKRNIAEMGGRVELSSAEGHGTRTTIRLPLTLAILDGMSVAVGGQTFILPLGSIVESLQITDEELKTVSGDGRLLRVRGEYLPLIALHEVFAISNAITEPKQGIAVIVEAEGKKTALLVDELLGQHQVVIKSLESNFRKVPGMSGATIMGDGTVALILDVLALSSHHVAGLAKAA
;
A
#
# COMPACT_ATOMS: atom_id res chain seq x y z
N MET A 1 -22.22 3.63 -23.67
CA MET A 1 -22.49 3.68 -22.21
C MET A 1 -22.24 5.10 -21.76
N ASN A 2 -23.27 5.84 -21.35
CA ASN A 2 -23.07 7.12 -20.69
C ASN A 2 -22.56 6.78 -19.28
N PHE A 3 -21.32 7.17 -18.98
CA PHE A 3 -20.74 7.00 -17.65
C PHE A 3 -21.49 7.87 -16.66
N ASP A 4 -22.01 7.26 -15.60
CA ASP A 4 -22.67 7.99 -14.51
C ASP A 4 -21.60 8.56 -13.57
N LEU A 5 -21.21 9.81 -13.81
CA LEU A 5 -20.19 10.54 -13.06
C LEU A 5 -20.63 10.89 -11.63
N SER A 6 -21.91 10.69 -11.29
CA SER A 6 -22.47 11.05 -9.97
C SER A 6 -21.83 10.30 -8.80
N GLN A 7 -21.32 9.08 -9.03
CA GLN A 7 -20.65 8.27 -8.00
C GLN A 7 -19.30 8.85 -7.56
N PHE A 8 -18.68 9.70 -8.38
CA PHE A 8 -17.37 10.29 -8.09
C PHE A 8 -17.46 11.71 -7.50
N TYR A 9 -18.65 12.31 -7.49
CA TYR A 9 -18.85 13.64 -6.91
C TYR A 9 -18.51 13.70 -5.43
N GLN A 10 -18.84 12.66 -4.66
CA GLN A 10 -18.54 12.64 -3.23
C GLN A 10 -17.03 12.65 -2.95
N VAL A 11 -16.25 11.88 -3.71
CA VAL A 11 -14.78 11.84 -3.59
C VAL A 11 -14.18 13.20 -3.97
N PHE A 12 -14.62 13.78 -5.08
CA PHE A 12 -14.20 15.13 -5.48
C PHE A 12 -14.50 16.17 -4.41
N PHE A 13 -15.71 16.11 -3.83
CA PHE A 13 -16.12 17.04 -2.80
C PHE A 13 -15.25 16.92 -1.54
N GLU A 14 -14.92 15.71 -1.10
CA GLU A 14 -14.02 15.47 0.03
C GLU A 14 -12.60 15.99 -0.27
N GLU A 15 -12.02 15.63 -1.42
CA GLU A 15 -10.69 16.09 -1.85
C GLU A 15 -10.60 17.62 -1.99
N ALA A 16 -11.61 18.25 -2.61
CA ALA A 16 -11.67 19.70 -2.75
C ALA A 16 -11.75 20.40 -1.39
N GLY A 17 -12.49 19.80 -0.43
CA GLY A 17 -12.56 20.29 0.95
C GLY A 17 -11.21 20.20 1.67
N GLU A 18 -10.47 19.10 1.50
CA GLU A 18 -9.12 18.95 2.07
C GLU A 18 -8.13 19.95 1.47
N HIS A 19 -8.18 20.14 0.15
CA HIS A 19 -7.34 21.13 -0.53
C HIS A 19 -7.65 22.56 -0.08
N LEU A 20 -8.93 22.92 0.12
CA LEU A 20 -9.33 24.23 0.65
C LEU A 20 -8.80 24.44 2.07
N ALA A 21 -8.98 23.46 2.97
CA ALA A 21 -8.51 23.55 4.34
C ALA A 21 -6.98 23.65 4.42
N SER A 22 -6.26 22.89 3.58
CA SER A 22 -4.81 23.00 3.48
C SER A 22 -4.37 24.35 2.94
N MET A 23 -5.06 24.90 1.94
CA MET A 23 -4.76 26.19 1.35
C MET A 23 -4.97 27.32 2.35
N GLU A 24 -6.07 27.30 3.10
CA GLU A 24 -6.38 28.26 4.16
C GLU A 24 -5.31 28.24 5.26
N SER A 25 -4.95 27.05 5.76
CA SER A 25 -3.92 26.91 6.81
C SER A 25 -2.56 27.44 6.36
N LEU A 26 -2.19 27.23 5.10
CA LEU A 26 -0.92 27.73 4.55
C LEU A 26 -0.98 29.24 4.34
N LEU A 27 -2.09 29.79 3.85
CA LEU A 27 -2.27 31.23 3.68
C LEU A 27 -2.22 31.99 5.01
N LEU A 28 -2.77 31.41 6.09
CA LEU A 28 -2.73 32.01 7.43
C LEU A 28 -1.35 31.95 8.10
N ALA A 29 -0.53 30.96 7.73
CA ALA A 29 0.83 30.79 8.25
C ALA A 29 1.89 31.59 7.48
N LEU A 30 1.56 32.04 6.27
CA LEU A 30 2.49 32.68 5.34
C LEU A 30 2.99 34.04 5.84
N ASP A 31 4.31 34.23 5.88
CA ASP A 31 4.92 35.52 6.17
C ASP A 31 4.91 36.42 4.92
N VAL A 32 4.23 37.57 5.00
CA VAL A 32 4.13 38.54 3.90
C VAL A 32 5.48 39.22 3.60
N ALA A 33 6.35 39.36 4.62
CA ALA A 33 7.63 40.05 4.46
C ALA A 33 8.71 39.15 3.82
N ASP A 34 8.62 37.84 4.02
CA ASP A 34 9.53 36.84 3.47
C ASP A 34 8.78 35.52 3.18
N PRO A 35 8.01 35.46 2.08
CA PRO A 35 7.17 34.30 1.79
C PRO A 35 8.02 33.08 1.42
N ASP A 36 7.79 31.96 2.10
CA ASP A 36 8.42 30.70 1.74
C ASP A 36 7.90 30.23 0.36
N MET A 37 8.82 30.05 -0.57
CA MET A 37 8.52 29.57 -1.91
C MET A 37 7.91 28.16 -1.91
N ASP A 38 8.26 27.32 -0.95
CA ASP A 38 7.69 25.98 -0.82
C ASP A 38 6.21 26.04 -0.38
N GLU A 39 5.86 26.99 0.48
CA GLU A 39 4.47 27.26 0.90
C GLU A 39 3.64 27.82 -0.26
N LEU A 40 4.17 28.80 -1.01
CA LEU A 40 3.51 29.32 -2.22
C LEU A 40 3.30 28.24 -3.29
N ASN A 41 4.28 27.34 -3.47
CA ASN A 41 4.15 26.19 -4.36
C ASN A 41 3.07 25.21 -3.88
N ALA A 42 2.94 25.01 -2.57
CA ALA A 42 1.92 24.15 -1.98
C ALA A 42 0.51 24.73 -2.15
N ILE A 43 0.33 26.03 -1.88
CA ILE A 43 -0.92 26.78 -2.11
C ILE A 43 -1.35 26.68 -3.58
N PHE A 44 -0.41 26.89 -4.52
CA PHE A 44 -0.69 26.75 -5.94
C PHE A 44 -1.12 25.33 -6.34
N ARG A 45 -0.46 24.30 -5.80
CA ARG A 45 -0.87 22.90 -6.08
C ARG A 45 -2.29 22.62 -5.61
N ALA A 46 -2.67 23.12 -4.43
CA ALA A 46 -4.02 22.97 -3.92
C ALA A 46 -5.05 23.63 -4.86
N ALA A 47 -4.82 24.88 -5.27
CA ALA A 47 -5.69 25.58 -6.22
C ALA A 47 -5.76 24.87 -7.59
N HIS A 48 -4.63 24.38 -8.09
CA HIS A 48 -4.55 23.68 -9.39
C HIS A 48 -5.30 22.33 -9.36
N SER A 49 -5.22 21.58 -8.26
CA SER A 49 -5.97 20.33 -8.07
C SER A 49 -7.48 20.58 -8.02
N ILE A 50 -7.93 21.63 -7.30
CA ILE A 50 -9.35 21.99 -7.25
C ILE A 50 -9.87 22.37 -8.64
N LYS A 51 -9.11 23.18 -9.40
CA LYS A 51 -9.46 23.54 -10.79
C LYS A 51 -9.59 22.29 -11.69
N GLY A 52 -8.62 21.37 -11.59
CA GLY A 52 -8.60 20.13 -12.37
C GLY A 52 -9.81 19.22 -12.07
N GLY A 53 -10.14 19.07 -10.79
CA GLY A 53 -11.34 18.36 -10.35
C GLY A 53 -12.63 19.04 -10.83
N ALA A 54 -12.78 20.34 -10.58
CA ALA A 54 -13.95 21.11 -11.00
C ALA A 54 -14.18 21.04 -12.51
N GLY A 55 -13.12 21.14 -13.32
CA GLY A 55 -13.19 21.04 -14.78
C GLY A 55 -13.56 19.64 -15.28
N THR A 56 -13.16 18.58 -14.56
CA THR A 56 -13.50 17.19 -14.90
C THR A 56 -14.98 16.90 -14.69
N PHE A 57 -15.59 17.52 -13.68
CA PHE A 57 -17.01 17.33 -13.33
C PHE A 57 -17.95 18.42 -13.90
N GLY A 58 -17.40 19.40 -14.62
CA GLY A 58 -18.18 20.44 -15.29
C GLY A 58 -18.65 21.59 -14.39
N PHE A 59 -18.05 21.77 -13.21
CA PHE A 59 -18.33 22.88 -12.30
C PHE A 59 -17.61 24.16 -12.80
N THR A 60 -18.20 24.81 -13.79
CA THR A 60 -17.61 25.96 -14.50
C THR A 60 -17.41 27.17 -13.58
N ASP A 61 -18.32 27.36 -12.63
CA ASP A 61 -18.30 28.44 -11.65
C ASP A 61 -17.10 28.33 -10.69
N MET A 62 -16.76 27.12 -10.24
CA MET A 62 -15.57 26.86 -9.44
C MET A 62 -14.27 26.95 -10.26
N THR A 63 -14.33 26.48 -11.52
CA THR A 63 -13.20 26.53 -12.45
C THR A 63 -12.76 27.96 -12.74
N GLU A 64 -13.71 28.90 -12.83
CA GLU A 64 -13.45 30.32 -13.08
C GLU A 64 -12.68 30.97 -11.92
N VAL A 65 -13.17 30.84 -10.68
CA VAL A 65 -12.54 31.42 -9.49
C VAL A 65 -11.14 30.84 -9.27
N THR A 66 -10.99 29.52 -9.38
CA THR A 66 -9.70 28.83 -9.21
C THR A 66 -8.68 29.21 -10.29
N HIS A 67 -9.13 29.45 -11.52
CA HIS A 67 -8.25 29.89 -12.60
C HIS A 67 -7.68 31.30 -12.37
N ILE A 68 -8.49 32.25 -11.89
CA ILE A 68 -8.03 33.60 -11.55
C ILE A 68 -7.04 33.55 -10.38
N LEU A 69 -7.37 32.76 -9.35
CA LEU A 69 -6.50 32.51 -8.19
C LEU A 69 -5.14 31.94 -8.61
N GLU A 70 -5.14 30.90 -9.47
CA GLU A 70 -3.93 30.27 -9.98
C GLU A 70 -3.06 31.23 -10.79
N THR A 71 -3.68 32.11 -11.58
CA THR A 71 -2.98 33.13 -12.38
C THR A 71 -2.22 34.11 -11.50
N LEU A 72 -2.81 34.57 -10.40
CA LEU A 72 -2.14 35.46 -9.44
C LEU A 72 -1.01 34.74 -8.69
N LEU A 73 -1.26 33.50 -8.24
CA LEU A 73 -0.27 32.67 -7.56
C LEU A 73 0.92 32.33 -8.46
N ASP A 74 0.71 32.10 -9.75
CA ASP A 74 1.79 31.81 -10.71
C ASP A 74 2.75 33.00 -10.86
N LYS A 75 2.24 34.24 -10.89
CA LYS A 75 3.07 35.45 -10.94
C LYS A 75 3.90 35.63 -9.67
N LEU A 76 3.31 35.35 -8.50
CA LEU A 76 4.03 35.37 -7.22
C LEU A 76 5.14 34.31 -7.18
N ARG A 77 4.86 33.09 -7.68
CA ARG A 77 5.83 32.00 -7.76
C ARG A 77 6.99 32.28 -8.71
N LYS A 78 6.73 32.97 -9.82
CA LYS A 78 7.77 33.43 -10.76
C LYS A 78 8.53 34.66 -10.27
N GLN A 79 8.19 35.18 -9.09
CA GLN A 79 8.76 36.39 -8.49
C GLN A 79 8.57 37.63 -9.39
N GLU A 80 7.51 37.63 -10.21
CA GLU A 80 7.14 38.76 -11.06
C GLU A 80 6.45 39.87 -10.25
N MET A 81 5.91 39.53 -9.07
CA MET A 81 5.25 40.44 -8.13
C MET A 81 5.64 40.07 -6.69
N GLN A 82 5.61 41.06 -5.80
CA GLN A 82 5.79 40.83 -4.35
C GLN A 82 4.43 40.55 -3.70
N LEU A 83 4.42 39.61 -2.76
CA LEU A 83 3.23 39.31 -1.97
C LEU A 83 2.86 40.50 -1.08
N THR A 84 1.58 40.85 -1.04
CA THR A 84 1.04 41.88 -0.14
C THR A 84 -0.04 41.28 0.76
N THR A 85 -0.31 41.90 1.91
CA THR A 85 -1.40 41.47 2.81
C THR A 85 -2.75 41.49 2.10
N GLU A 86 -2.97 42.47 1.21
CA GLU A 86 -4.20 42.57 0.41
C GLU A 86 -4.40 41.37 -0.52
N MET A 87 -3.31 40.78 -1.04
CA MET A 87 -3.39 39.55 -1.84
C MET A 87 -3.72 38.33 -0.98
N VAL A 88 -3.16 38.22 0.22
CA VAL A 88 -3.48 37.13 1.17
C VAL A 88 -4.96 37.18 1.56
N ASP A 89 -5.47 38.37 1.89
CA ASP A 89 -6.89 38.57 2.19
C ASP A 89 -7.79 38.20 0.99
N ALA A 90 -7.37 38.55 -0.23
CA ALA A 90 -8.09 38.18 -1.44
C ALA A 90 -8.06 36.66 -1.71
N PHE A 91 -6.97 35.97 -1.38
CA PHE A 91 -6.87 34.51 -1.49
C PHE A 91 -7.75 33.78 -0.49
N LEU A 92 -7.85 34.28 0.75
CA LEU A 92 -8.77 33.75 1.75
C LEU A 92 -10.23 33.94 1.30
N GLN A 93 -10.59 35.13 0.80
CA GLN A 93 -11.91 35.40 0.22
C GLN A 93 -12.22 34.49 -0.97
N ALA A 94 -11.24 34.19 -1.82
CA ALA A 94 -11.38 33.24 -2.92
C ALA A 94 -11.64 31.82 -2.41
N GLY A 95 -10.92 31.39 -1.36
CA GLY A 95 -11.13 30.11 -0.70
C GLY A 95 -12.55 29.99 -0.14
N ASP A 96 -13.05 31.02 0.53
CA ASP A 96 -14.43 31.07 1.05
C ASP A 96 -15.47 30.98 -0.08
N ALA A 97 -15.24 31.69 -1.19
CA ALA A 97 -16.11 31.63 -2.37
C ALA A 97 -16.17 30.22 -2.97
N ILE A 98 -15.02 29.57 -3.12
CA ILE A 98 -14.94 28.18 -3.63
C ILE A 98 -15.61 27.22 -2.64
N SER A 99 -15.45 27.43 -1.33
CA SER A 99 -16.12 26.62 -0.30
C SER A 99 -17.65 26.76 -0.36
N MET A 100 -18.16 27.98 -0.60
CA MET A 100 -19.60 28.22 -0.77
C MET A 100 -20.14 27.56 -2.05
N GLN A 101 -19.41 27.65 -3.16
CA GLN A 101 -19.77 26.95 -4.40
C GLN A 101 -19.77 25.43 -4.21
N LEU A 102 -18.76 24.89 -3.51
CA LEU A 102 -18.66 23.46 -3.20
C LEU A 102 -19.86 22.99 -2.37
N ALA A 103 -20.28 23.76 -1.36
CA ALA A 103 -21.44 23.46 -0.54
C ALA A 103 -22.75 23.50 -1.36
N SER A 104 -22.91 24.49 -2.24
CA SER A 104 -24.07 24.56 -3.15
C SER A 104 -24.15 23.36 -4.09
N HIS A 105 -23.01 22.88 -4.63
CA HIS A 105 -22.99 21.67 -5.47
C HIS A 105 -23.27 20.38 -4.70
N ARG A 106 -23.10 20.38 -3.36
CA ARG A 106 -23.57 19.31 -2.46
C ARG A 106 -25.06 19.39 -2.12
N GLY A 107 -25.75 20.45 -2.56
CA GLY A 107 -27.14 20.74 -2.17
C GLY A 107 -27.27 21.42 -0.81
N GLU A 108 -26.17 21.94 -0.26
CA GLU A 108 -26.08 22.59 1.04
C GLU A 108 -25.82 24.10 0.86
N GLY A 109 -26.88 24.91 0.87
CA GLY A 109 -26.77 26.37 0.85
C GLY A 109 -27.02 27.02 -0.52
N GLU A 110 -27.27 28.34 -0.50
CA GLU A 110 -27.43 29.17 -1.69
C GLU A 110 -26.19 30.06 -1.85
N VAL A 111 -25.72 30.20 -3.09
CA VAL A 111 -24.55 31.02 -3.42
C VAL A 111 -25.00 32.38 -3.94
N ASP A 112 -24.55 33.45 -3.27
CA ASP A 112 -24.73 34.80 -3.77
C ASP A 112 -23.73 35.09 -4.91
N GLN A 113 -24.23 35.06 -6.16
CA GLN A 113 -23.44 35.32 -7.35
C GLN A 113 -22.90 36.76 -7.44
N GLN A 114 -23.41 37.69 -6.64
CA GLN A 114 -22.88 39.05 -6.59
C GLN A 114 -21.57 39.10 -5.78
N VAL A 115 -21.53 38.40 -4.65
CA VAL A 115 -20.33 38.29 -3.79
C VAL A 115 -19.18 37.63 -4.54
N ILE A 116 -19.44 36.55 -5.29
CA ILE A 116 -18.41 35.87 -6.09
C ILE A 116 -17.83 36.79 -7.17
N ARG A 117 -18.68 37.58 -7.83
CA ARG A 117 -18.22 38.54 -8.84
C ARG A 117 -17.32 39.62 -8.24
N GLU A 118 -17.68 40.17 -7.09
CA GLU A 118 -16.85 41.16 -6.38
C GLU A 118 -15.47 40.60 -6.01
N ILE A 119 -15.39 39.32 -5.60
CA ILE A 119 -14.14 38.64 -5.27
C ILE A 119 -13.30 38.39 -6.53
N CYS A 120 -13.90 37.93 -7.63
CA CYS A 120 -13.22 37.76 -8.92
C CYS A 120 -12.65 39.09 -9.43
N GLU A 121 -13.45 40.17 -9.40
CA GLU A 121 -12.99 41.50 -9.81
C GLU A 121 -11.82 42.00 -8.96
N LYS A 122 -11.84 41.73 -7.65
CA LYS A 122 -10.74 42.08 -6.74
C LYS A 122 -9.46 41.31 -7.06
N LEU A 123 -9.54 40.00 -7.34
CA LEU A 123 -8.38 39.20 -7.75
C LEU A 123 -7.83 39.62 -9.12
N GLU A 124 -8.70 39.99 -10.06
CA GLU A 124 -8.31 40.50 -11.38
C GLU A 124 -7.62 41.87 -11.31
N GLN A 125 -8.08 42.76 -10.43
CA GLN A 125 -7.41 44.04 -10.18
C GLN A 125 -6.01 43.82 -9.61
N LEU A 126 -5.85 42.85 -8.70
CA LEU A 126 -4.56 42.51 -8.09
C LEU A 126 -3.60 41.80 -9.05
N THR A 127 -4.09 41.17 -10.13
CA THR A 127 -3.24 40.57 -11.19
C THR A 127 -2.73 41.57 -12.23
N GLY A 128 -3.20 42.82 -12.20
CA GLY A 128 -2.73 43.90 -13.08
C GLY A 128 -3.23 43.82 -14.53
N ALA A 129 -4.33 43.11 -14.79
CA ALA A 129 -4.98 43.11 -16.10
C ALA A 129 -5.87 44.36 -16.27
N PRO A 130 -5.85 45.05 -17.43
CA PRO A 130 -6.82 46.11 -17.69
C PRO A 130 -8.20 45.50 -17.84
N VAL A 131 -9.16 45.99 -17.04
CA VAL A 131 -10.59 45.65 -17.14
C VAL A 131 -11.07 45.94 -18.56
N ALA A 132 -11.21 44.90 -19.38
CA ALA A 132 -11.93 44.99 -20.64
C ALA A 132 -13.42 45.09 -20.29
N ALA A 133 -13.97 46.30 -20.47
CA ALA A 133 -15.36 46.63 -20.23
C ALA A 133 -16.32 45.56 -20.78
N VAL A 134 -16.96 44.82 -19.87
CA VAL A 134 -18.16 44.05 -20.17
C VAL A 134 -19.24 45.07 -20.53
N LYS A 135 -19.74 44.98 -21.77
CA LYS A 135 -20.91 45.73 -22.23
C LYS A 135 -22.09 45.42 -21.31
N GLU A 136 -22.51 46.43 -20.56
CA GLU A 136 -23.82 46.47 -19.92
C GLU A 136 -24.92 46.19 -20.95
N THR A 137 -25.64 45.08 -20.78
CA THR A 137 -27.04 45.02 -21.23
C THR A 137 -27.88 45.51 -20.06
N GLN A 138 -28.19 46.81 -20.09
CA GLN A 138 -29.07 47.45 -19.13
C GLN A 138 -30.49 46.89 -19.25
N VAL A 139 -31.04 46.43 -18.13
CA VAL A 139 -32.48 46.51 -17.88
C VAL A 139 -32.66 47.29 -16.59
N ALA A 140 -32.73 48.62 -16.72
CA ALA A 140 -33.30 49.49 -15.70
C ALA A 140 -34.66 49.98 -16.19
N SER A 141 -35.65 49.76 -15.34
CA SER A 141 -37.05 50.10 -15.51
C SER A 141 -37.30 51.62 -15.59
N GLU A 142 -38.20 52.04 -16.48
CA GLU A 142 -39.05 53.21 -16.25
C GLU A 142 -40.50 52.93 -16.63
N SER A 143 -41.38 53.43 -15.76
CA SER A 143 -42.82 53.23 -15.66
C SER A 143 -43.63 53.93 -16.76
N THR A 144 -44.76 53.35 -17.20
CA THR A 144 -46.15 53.86 -17.00
C THR A 144 -47.13 53.31 -18.05
N SER A 145 -48.33 52.95 -17.56
CA SER A 145 -49.63 52.94 -18.27
C SER A 145 -49.73 52.08 -19.55
N THR A 146 -50.62 51.11 -19.70
CA THR A 146 -52.09 51.25 -19.65
C THR A 146 -52.71 49.86 -19.89
N LYS A 147 -53.84 49.55 -19.22
CA LYS A 147 -54.99 48.71 -19.64
C LYS A 147 -54.78 47.86 -20.93
N LYS A 148 -55.15 46.57 -20.98
CA LYS A 148 -56.54 46.08 -20.87
C LYS A 148 -56.59 44.55 -21.15
N THR A 149 -57.39 43.85 -20.34
CA THR A 149 -58.32 42.74 -20.70
C THR A 149 -57.86 41.34 -21.16
N LYS A 150 -58.33 40.33 -20.37
CA LYS A 150 -59.02 39.06 -20.73
C LYS A 150 -58.21 38.04 -21.57
N LYS A 151 -58.16 36.73 -21.29
CA LYS A 151 -59.21 35.72 -20.98
C LYS A 151 -58.44 34.37 -20.71
N LYS A 152 -58.79 33.53 -19.72
CA LYS A 152 -59.38 32.16 -19.83
C LYS A 152 -58.79 31.27 -20.97
N ALA A 153 -58.44 29.99 -20.85
CA ALA A 153 -58.90 28.89 -19.99
C ALA A 153 -57.97 27.65 -20.12
N GLU A 154 -58.27 26.61 -19.32
CA GLU A 154 -57.71 25.25 -19.19
C GLU A 154 -57.54 24.42 -20.48
N LYS A 155 -56.56 23.49 -20.52
CA LYS A 155 -56.79 22.01 -20.54
C LYS A 155 -55.50 21.16 -20.71
N GLU A 156 -55.58 19.96 -20.12
CA GLU A 156 -54.80 18.71 -20.30
C GLU A 156 -54.35 18.36 -21.73
N SER A 157 -53.17 17.75 -21.89
CA SER A 157 -53.00 16.31 -22.22
C SER A 157 -51.53 15.94 -22.51
N ALA A 158 -51.24 14.65 -22.38
CA ALA A 158 -49.96 13.94 -22.37
C ALA A 158 -49.14 13.97 -23.71
N PRO A 159 -47.96 13.33 -23.77
CA PRO A 159 -46.80 13.75 -24.58
C PRO A 159 -46.75 13.15 -25.99
N GLU A 160 -46.06 13.84 -26.89
CA GLU A 160 -45.56 13.24 -28.14
C GLU A 160 -44.09 13.63 -28.39
N GLN A 161 -43.44 12.62 -28.93
CA GLN A 161 -42.12 12.52 -29.53
C GLN A 161 -42.10 13.26 -30.89
N GLU A 162 -40.93 13.26 -31.54
CA GLU A 162 -40.64 13.76 -32.90
C GLU A 162 -40.39 15.27 -33.00
N ASP A 163 -39.48 15.81 -33.80
CA ASP A 163 -38.39 15.37 -34.68
C ASP A 163 -37.83 16.69 -35.26
N TYR A 164 -36.88 16.60 -36.20
CA TYR A 164 -36.28 17.62 -37.08
C TYR A 164 -34.93 18.19 -36.61
N GLY A 165 -33.86 18.11 -37.41
CA GLY A 165 -33.72 17.59 -38.77
C GLY A 165 -32.61 18.33 -39.53
N PHE A 166 -32.23 17.74 -40.66
CA PHE A 166 -31.63 18.38 -41.83
C PHE A 166 -30.09 18.41 -41.95
N PHE A 167 -29.51 17.34 -42.52
CA PHE A 167 -29.06 17.36 -43.92
C PHE A 167 -28.98 15.93 -44.49
N ASP A 168 -29.64 15.74 -45.64
CA ASP A 168 -29.94 14.52 -46.40
C ASP A 168 -28.84 14.25 -47.50
N PRO A 169 -28.87 13.17 -48.32
CA PRO A 169 -27.72 12.28 -48.52
C PRO A 169 -27.37 11.98 -50.01
N LEU A 170 -26.50 10.95 -50.20
CA LEU A 170 -26.29 10.09 -51.40
C LEU A 170 -25.30 10.56 -52.49
N PRO A 171 -24.68 9.65 -53.30
CA PRO A 171 -25.00 8.23 -53.45
C PRO A 171 -23.84 7.23 -53.31
N SER A 172 -24.25 6.02 -52.92
CA SER A 172 -23.61 4.75 -53.24
C SER A 172 -23.83 4.40 -54.70
N GLU A 173 -22.75 4.05 -55.42
CA GLU A 173 -22.84 3.07 -56.51
C GLU A 173 -21.69 2.07 -56.38
N CYS A 174 -22.08 0.81 -56.38
CA CYS A 174 -21.23 -0.35 -56.52
C CYS A 174 -21.10 -0.68 -58.02
N VAL A 175 -19.88 -0.85 -58.54
CA VAL A 175 -19.50 -2.04 -59.34
C VAL A 175 -17.99 -2.09 -59.63
N ALA A 176 -17.44 -3.29 -59.37
CA ALA A 176 -16.49 -4.07 -60.18
C ALA A 176 -15.04 -3.58 -60.44
N ASP A 177 -14.12 -4.38 -59.87
CA ASP A 177 -13.00 -5.07 -60.53
C ASP A 177 -11.74 -4.27 -60.90
N GLU A 178 -10.63 -4.58 -60.22
CA GLU A 178 -9.44 -5.15 -60.87
C GLU A 178 -8.57 -5.85 -59.82
N GLY A 179 -8.36 -7.15 -60.02
CA GLY A 179 -7.58 -8.01 -59.15
C GLY A 179 -6.09 -8.07 -59.44
N TYR A 180 -5.42 -8.82 -58.57
CA TYR A 180 -4.29 -9.71 -58.81
C TYR A 180 -4.55 -10.85 -57.80
N GLY A 181 -4.94 -12.09 -58.12
CA GLY A 181 -4.54 -13.00 -59.19
C GLY A 181 -3.28 -13.76 -58.73
N PHE A 182 -3.19 -15.08 -58.66
CA PHE A 182 -4.03 -16.22 -59.06
C PHE A 182 -3.29 -17.49 -58.53
N PHE A 183 -4.03 -18.54 -58.13
CA PHE A 183 -3.75 -20.00 -58.09
C PHE A 183 -2.30 -20.50 -58.33
N GLY A 184 -1.80 -21.52 -57.67
CA GLY A 184 -2.42 -22.71 -57.11
C GLY A 184 -1.46 -23.90 -57.28
N ASP A 185 -1.94 -25.08 -56.92
CA ASP A 185 -1.39 -26.43 -57.13
C ASP A 185 -0.25 -26.93 -56.22
N ALA A 186 -0.69 -27.79 -55.28
CA ALA A 186 0.08 -28.97 -54.87
C ALA A 186 0.24 -29.95 -56.06
N PRO A 187 1.25 -30.83 -55.99
CA PRO A 187 0.89 -32.23 -56.11
C PRO A 187 1.51 -33.12 -55.04
N ASN A 188 0.87 -34.28 -54.94
CA ASN A 188 1.06 -35.39 -54.02
C ASN A 188 2.27 -36.28 -54.39
N GLU A 189 2.59 -37.20 -53.47
CA GLU A 189 3.28 -38.50 -53.63
C GLU A 189 4.78 -38.68 -53.26
N THR A 190 4.95 -39.32 -52.10
CA THR A 190 5.70 -40.58 -51.83
C THR A 190 7.21 -40.61 -51.54
N ALA A 191 7.49 -41.11 -50.32
CA ALA A 191 8.42 -42.20 -49.95
C ALA A 191 9.87 -41.92 -49.48
N SER A 192 10.25 -42.76 -48.49
CA SER A 192 11.57 -43.10 -47.91
C SER A 192 12.32 -42.02 -47.11
N ALA A 193 12.52 -42.16 -45.79
CA ALA A 193 13.48 -43.04 -45.09
C ALA A 193 14.94 -42.60 -45.26
N ASP A 194 15.55 -42.04 -44.21
CA ASP A 194 16.78 -42.49 -43.52
C ASP A 194 17.40 -41.36 -42.68
N ASP A 195 17.98 -41.75 -41.54
CA ASP A 195 19.14 -41.20 -40.81
C ASP A 195 19.18 -39.69 -40.47
N GLY A 196 19.40 -39.26 -39.22
CA GLY A 196 20.47 -39.71 -38.33
C GLY A 196 21.78 -38.95 -38.63
N TYR A 197 22.39 -38.35 -37.58
CA TYR A 197 23.67 -37.57 -37.53
C TYR A 197 23.59 -36.06 -37.84
N GLY A 198 24.31 -35.12 -37.19
CA GLY A 198 25.32 -35.15 -36.13
C GLY A 198 26.34 -33.98 -36.26
N PHE A 199 26.92 -33.53 -35.12
CA PHE A 199 28.18 -32.75 -34.94
C PHE A 199 28.19 -31.25 -35.37
N PHE A 200 28.66 -30.29 -34.55
CA PHE A 200 30.02 -30.16 -33.99
C PHE A 200 30.10 -29.58 -32.57
N THR A 201 31.12 -30.07 -31.87
CA THR A 201 31.67 -29.71 -30.56
C THR A 201 32.64 -28.51 -30.67
N GLU A 202 32.70 -27.64 -29.66
CA GLU A 202 33.86 -26.74 -29.45
C GLU A 202 34.34 -26.74 -27.99
N VAL A 203 35.65 -26.58 -27.85
CA VAL A 203 36.52 -27.05 -26.78
C VAL A 203 36.79 -25.96 -25.74
N ILE A 204 36.81 -26.34 -24.45
CA ILE A 204 37.32 -25.52 -23.34
C ILE A 204 38.73 -25.99 -22.98
N ALA A 205 39.67 -25.05 -22.82
CA ALA A 205 40.94 -25.29 -22.12
C ALA A 205 41.27 -24.09 -21.18
N PRO A 206 41.75 -24.34 -19.95
CA PRO A 206 42.02 -23.31 -18.95
C PRO A 206 43.51 -22.88 -18.94
N VAL A 207 43.82 -21.66 -18.48
CA VAL A 207 45.20 -21.25 -18.18
C VAL A 207 45.29 -20.71 -16.75
N ALA A 208 46.22 -21.32 -16.03
CA ALA A 208 46.59 -21.08 -14.64
C ALA A 208 47.56 -19.89 -14.47
N ALA A 209 47.58 -19.32 -13.26
CA ALA A 209 48.58 -18.37 -12.78
C ALA A 209 49.71 -19.08 -12.00
N PRO A 210 50.92 -18.49 -11.93
CA PRO A 210 51.69 -18.56 -10.69
C PRO A 210 52.47 -17.28 -10.28
N VAL A 211 52.34 -16.94 -8.98
CA VAL A 211 53.30 -16.62 -7.87
C VAL A 211 54.49 -15.64 -8.01
N ALA A 212 54.67 -14.85 -6.92
CA ALA A 212 55.88 -14.19 -6.33
C ALA A 212 56.31 -12.80 -6.87
N GLU A 213 56.91 -11.85 -6.15
CA GLU A 213 57.18 -11.50 -4.72
C GLU A 213 57.90 -10.10 -4.75
N ALA A 214 57.91 -9.37 -3.63
CA ALA A 214 58.89 -8.33 -3.21
C ALA A 214 58.70 -6.81 -3.55
N ALA A 215 58.29 -6.07 -2.51
CA ALA A 215 59.03 -5.03 -1.76
C ALA A 215 59.38 -3.62 -2.31
N ALA A 216 59.06 -2.65 -1.43
CA ALA A 216 59.79 -1.42 -1.05
C ALA A 216 59.51 -0.06 -1.74
N ALA A 217 59.31 0.95 -0.87
CA ALA A 217 59.00 2.38 -1.09
C ALA A 217 60.30 3.24 -1.23
N PRO A 218 60.28 4.59 -1.01
CA PRO A 218 59.68 5.69 -1.78
C PRO A 218 60.74 6.76 -2.22
N ALA A 219 60.39 7.72 -3.09
CA ALA A 219 61.13 8.99 -3.17
C ALA A 219 60.28 10.16 -3.71
N MET A 220 60.25 11.24 -2.92
CA MET A 220 59.69 12.57 -3.19
C MET A 220 60.53 13.33 -4.23
N ILE A 221 59.95 14.26 -5.01
CA ILE A 221 60.30 15.70 -5.08
C ILE A 221 59.09 16.50 -5.61
N ALA A 222 58.79 17.61 -4.94
CA ALA A 222 57.75 18.60 -5.21
C ALA A 222 58.14 19.64 -6.28
N ASN A 223 57.17 20.21 -7.03
CA ASN A 223 56.73 21.61 -6.82
C ASN A 223 55.69 22.12 -7.86
N ALA A 224 54.68 22.81 -7.29
CA ALA A 224 54.07 24.08 -7.70
C ALA A 224 53.11 24.22 -8.93
N ALA A 225 51.84 24.46 -8.56
CA ALA A 225 50.95 25.58 -8.97
C ALA A 225 50.21 25.58 -10.34
N HIS A 226 48.91 25.21 -10.28
CA HIS A 226 47.66 25.87 -10.74
C HIS A 226 47.54 26.58 -12.14
N PRO A 227 46.31 26.76 -12.68
CA PRO A 227 45.33 25.77 -13.12
C PRO A 227 44.82 26.08 -14.56
N THR A 228 44.69 25.12 -15.46
CA THR A 228 43.95 25.33 -16.72
C THR A 228 42.81 24.35 -16.84
N ARG A 229 41.60 24.93 -16.83
CA ARG A 229 40.32 24.31 -17.16
C ARG A 229 40.48 23.36 -18.34
N ARG A 230 40.41 22.06 -18.07
CA ARG A 230 40.08 21.07 -19.11
C ARG A 230 38.59 20.79 -19.01
N ALA A 231 37.95 20.97 -20.15
CA ALA A 231 36.58 20.57 -20.43
C ALA A 231 36.34 19.20 -19.82
N SER A 232 35.42 19.17 -18.87
CA SER A 232 34.89 17.96 -18.28
C SER A 232 34.35 17.06 -19.37
N ASP A 233 34.70 15.80 -19.19
CA ASP A 233 34.30 14.62 -19.92
C ASP A 233 32.90 14.65 -20.53
N LYS A 234 32.87 14.06 -21.73
CA LYS A 234 31.69 13.48 -22.35
C LYS A 234 30.85 12.81 -21.27
N VAL A 235 29.70 13.41 -20.98
CA VAL A 235 28.58 12.72 -20.36
C VAL A 235 28.30 11.52 -21.25
N ALA A 236 28.59 10.33 -20.73
CA ALA A 236 28.08 9.09 -21.26
C ALA A 236 26.57 9.28 -21.36
N ALA A 237 26.07 9.29 -22.59
CA ALA A 237 24.64 9.24 -22.86
C ALA A 237 24.13 7.96 -22.20
N SER A 238 23.51 8.11 -21.03
CA SER A 238 22.57 7.12 -20.52
C SER A 238 21.57 6.90 -21.63
N SER A 239 21.46 5.65 -22.09
CA SER A 239 20.32 5.17 -22.86
C SER A 239 19.07 5.83 -22.30
N ALA A 240 18.48 6.74 -23.06
CA ALA A 240 17.24 7.39 -22.67
C ALA A 240 16.17 6.31 -22.67
N GLU A 241 16.02 5.62 -21.54
CA GLU A 241 14.91 4.74 -21.29
C GLU A 241 13.66 5.60 -21.41
N THR A 242 12.89 5.35 -22.46
CA THR A 242 11.61 5.98 -22.70
C THR A 242 10.67 5.55 -21.59
N SER A 243 10.65 6.30 -20.48
CA SER A 243 9.76 6.04 -19.36
C SER A 243 8.35 6.50 -19.70
N ILE A 244 7.38 5.60 -19.54
CA ILE A 244 5.96 5.89 -19.72
C ILE A 244 5.36 6.06 -18.32
N ARG A 245 4.77 7.23 -18.07
CA ARG A 245 4.03 7.46 -16.82
C ARG A 245 2.64 6.85 -16.95
N VAL A 246 2.34 5.89 -16.07
CA VAL A 246 1.03 5.23 -15.98
C VAL A 246 0.39 5.62 -14.65
N SER A 247 -0.93 5.86 -14.62
CA SER A 247 -1.64 6.13 -13.37
C SER A 247 -1.69 4.88 -12.50
N VAL A 248 -1.64 5.06 -11.17
CA VAL A 248 -1.67 3.97 -10.18
C VAL A 248 -2.92 3.11 -10.35
N GLU A 249 -4.07 3.74 -10.58
CA GLU A 249 -5.36 3.08 -10.81
C GLU A 249 -5.33 2.06 -11.96
N LYS A 250 -4.61 2.33 -13.05
CA LYS A 250 -4.50 1.39 -14.17
C LYS A 250 -3.70 0.16 -13.80
N VAL A 251 -2.64 0.33 -13.00
CA VAL A 251 -1.83 -0.79 -12.49
C VAL A 251 -2.64 -1.61 -11.49
N ASP A 252 -3.41 -0.97 -10.62
CA ASP A 252 -4.32 -1.64 -9.69
C ASP A 252 -5.42 -2.42 -10.42
N GLN A 253 -5.97 -1.88 -11.51
CA GLN A 253 -6.92 -2.61 -12.36
C GLN A 253 -6.29 -3.85 -13.00
N LEU A 254 -5.06 -3.75 -13.52
CA LEU A 254 -4.34 -4.90 -14.06
C LEU A 254 -4.12 -5.98 -13.00
N ILE A 255 -3.78 -5.57 -11.78
CA ILE A 255 -3.66 -6.45 -10.62
C ILE A 255 -4.97 -7.18 -10.32
N ASN A 256 -6.09 -6.46 -10.32
CA ASN A 256 -7.41 -7.05 -10.08
C ASN A 256 -7.78 -8.05 -11.18
N LEU A 257 -7.51 -7.72 -12.44
CA LEU A 257 -7.74 -8.61 -13.58
C LEU A 257 -6.89 -9.88 -13.50
N VAL A 258 -5.62 -9.77 -13.08
CA VAL A 258 -4.78 -10.95 -12.83
C VAL A 258 -5.32 -11.75 -11.66
N GLY A 259 -5.79 -11.10 -10.59
CA GLY A 259 -6.46 -11.79 -9.48
C GLY A 259 -7.70 -12.56 -9.94
N GLU A 260 -8.53 -11.98 -10.79
CA GLU A 260 -9.68 -12.65 -11.42
C GLU A 260 -9.27 -13.78 -12.37
N LEU A 261 -8.15 -13.62 -13.08
CA LEU A 261 -7.59 -14.65 -13.94
C LEU A 261 -7.12 -15.86 -13.12
N VAL A 262 -6.42 -15.62 -12.00
CA VAL A 262 -6.01 -16.68 -11.06
C VAL A 262 -7.23 -17.41 -10.50
N ILE A 263 -8.29 -16.68 -10.15
CA ILE A 263 -9.56 -17.29 -9.71
C ILE A 263 -10.16 -18.15 -10.84
N THR A 264 -10.30 -17.59 -12.04
CA THR A 264 -10.88 -18.29 -13.20
C THR A 264 -10.09 -19.56 -13.55
N GLN A 265 -8.76 -19.49 -13.48
CA GLN A 265 -7.87 -20.62 -13.69
C GLN A 265 -8.09 -21.70 -12.62
N ALA A 266 -8.19 -21.32 -11.35
CA ALA A 266 -8.52 -22.26 -10.26
C ALA A 266 -9.90 -22.91 -10.50
N MET A 267 -10.87 -22.15 -11.02
CA MET A 267 -12.19 -22.69 -11.37
C MET A 267 -12.14 -23.71 -12.51
N LEU A 268 -11.35 -23.43 -13.55
CA LEU A 268 -11.15 -24.35 -14.66
C LEU A 268 -10.40 -25.62 -14.23
N ALA A 269 -9.40 -25.49 -13.36
CA ALA A 269 -8.66 -26.62 -12.81
C ALA A 269 -9.58 -27.54 -11.98
N GLN A 270 -10.43 -26.97 -11.14
CA GLN A 270 -11.40 -27.74 -10.37
C GLN A 270 -12.41 -28.43 -11.28
N SER A 271 -12.95 -27.73 -12.27
CA SER A 271 -13.90 -28.30 -13.24
C SER A 271 -13.26 -29.45 -14.04
N ALA A 272 -12.00 -29.30 -14.43
CA ALA A 272 -11.22 -30.33 -15.10
C ALA A 272 -11.05 -31.60 -14.26
N SER A 273 -10.93 -31.48 -12.93
CA SER A 273 -10.80 -32.65 -12.03
C SER A 273 -12.03 -33.57 -12.00
N THR A 274 -13.19 -33.06 -12.43
CA THR A 274 -14.47 -33.82 -12.47
C THR A 274 -14.74 -34.50 -13.81
N LEU A 275 -13.88 -34.31 -14.82
CA LEU A 275 -14.03 -34.84 -16.18
C LEU A 275 -13.36 -36.22 -16.34
N ASP A 276 -13.74 -36.95 -17.39
CA ASP A 276 -13.32 -38.33 -17.66
C ASP A 276 -11.84 -38.46 -18.11
N VAL A 277 -11.21 -39.58 -17.78
CA VAL A 277 -9.74 -39.78 -17.68
C VAL A 277 -8.98 -39.60 -19.01
N ALA A 278 -9.62 -39.84 -20.16
CA ALA A 278 -8.94 -39.86 -21.45
C ALA A 278 -8.66 -38.46 -22.06
N ALA A 279 -9.42 -37.43 -21.71
CA ALA A 279 -9.20 -36.04 -22.14
C ALA A 279 -8.47 -35.20 -21.06
N LEU A 280 -8.21 -35.81 -19.89
CA LEU A 280 -7.70 -35.15 -18.70
C LEU A 280 -6.24 -34.70 -18.88
N GLU A 281 -5.38 -35.49 -19.53
CA GLU A 281 -3.94 -35.19 -19.62
C GLU A 281 -3.64 -33.94 -20.45
N GLN A 282 -4.26 -33.80 -21.64
CA GLN A 282 -4.06 -32.60 -22.47
C GLN A 282 -4.62 -31.35 -21.81
N LEU A 283 -5.78 -31.47 -21.15
CA LEU A 283 -6.39 -30.37 -20.41
C LEU A 283 -5.55 -29.98 -19.19
N GLN A 284 -5.06 -30.94 -18.41
CA GLN A 284 -4.16 -30.70 -17.26
C GLN A 284 -2.86 -30.04 -17.70
N ASN A 285 -2.25 -30.49 -18.80
CA ASN A 285 -1.06 -29.84 -19.34
C ASN A 285 -1.34 -28.40 -19.78
N GLY A 286 -2.48 -28.15 -20.44
CA GLY A 286 -2.92 -26.80 -20.81
C GLY A 286 -3.16 -25.90 -19.60
N LEU A 287 -3.77 -26.42 -18.54
CA LEU A 287 -4.02 -25.70 -17.29
C LEU A 287 -2.73 -25.39 -16.52
N ASN A 288 -1.80 -26.35 -16.46
CA ASN A 288 -0.48 -26.12 -15.85
C ASN A 288 0.33 -25.07 -16.63
N GLN A 289 0.18 -25.04 -17.97
CA GLN A 289 0.81 -23.99 -18.78
C GLN A 289 0.15 -22.63 -18.56
N LEU A 290 -1.18 -22.59 -18.43
CA LEU A 290 -1.92 -21.39 -18.09
C LEU A 290 -1.52 -20.86 -16.71
N GLU A 291 -1.30 -21.74 -15.74
CA GLU A 291 -0.80 -21.40 -14.39
C GLU A 291 0.56 -20.71 -14.45
N ARG A 292 1.51 -21.31 -15.18
CA ARG A 292 2.85 -20.73 -15.34
C ARG A 292 2.79 -19.37 -16.03
N ASN A 293 2.05 -19.25 -17.14
CA ASN A 293 1.91 -17.99 -17.86
C ASN A 293 1.23 -16.91 -16.99
N THR A 294 0.23 -17.30 -16.19
CA THR A 294 -0.47 -16.37 -15.28
C THR A 294 0.47 -15.88 -14.18
N ARG A 295 1.33 -16.76 -13.65
CA ARG A 295 2.38 -16.39 -12.69
C ARG A 295 3.41 -15.44 -13.30
N ASP A 296 3.88 -15.70 -14.52
CA ASP A 296 4.84 -14.83 -15.20
C ASP A 296 4.24 -13.43 -15.46
N ILE A 297 2.96 -13.36 -15.83
CA ILE A 297 2.21 -12.11 -15.98
C ILE A 297 2.10 -11.38 -14.64
N GLN A 298 1.79 -12.12 -13.57
CA GLN A 298 1.70 -11.56 -12.23
C GLN A 298 3.04 -10.97 -11.79
N GLU A 299 4.14 -11.71 -11.90
CA GLU A 299 5.49 -11.24 -11.56
C GLU A 299 5.89 -10.01 -12.38
N SER A 300 5.56 -9.99 -13.68
CA SER A 300 5.80 -8.84 -14.56
C SER A 300 5.01 -7.60 -14.15
N ILE A 301 3.72 -7.74 -13.82
CA ILE A 301 2.89 -6.62 -13.37
C ILE A 301 3.36 -6.11 -12.00
N MET A 302 3.79 -7.01 -11.11
CA MET A 302 4.40 -6.62 -9.84
C MET A 302 5.67 -5.80 -10.07
N SER A 303 6.56 -6.20 -11.00
CA SER A 303 7.76 -5.40 -11.31
C SER A 303 7.44 -3.99 -11.84
N VAL A 304 6.32 -3.80 -12.54
CA VAL A 304 5.88 -2.47 -13.03
C VAL A 304 5.47 -1.56 -11.86
N ARG A 305 4.99 -2.15 -10.75
CA ARG A 305 4.58 -1.43 -9.54
C ARG A 305 5.73 -1.15 -8.57
N MET A 306 6.83 -1.88 -8.70
CA MET A 306 7.98 -1.76 -7.81
C MET A 306 8.63 -0.38 -7.92
N LEU A 307 8.98 0.18 -6.76
CA LEU A 307 9.79 1.39 -6.66
C LEU A 307 11.00 1.10 -5.77
N PRO A 308 12.16 1.73 -6.02
CA PRO A 308 13.32 1.57 -5.15
C PRO A 308 13.07 2.15 -3.76
N ILE A 309 13.52 1.44 -2.72
CA ILE A 309 13.38 1.87 -1.32
C ILE A 309 14.14 3.17 -1.00
N SER A 310 15.06 3.59 -1.89
CA SER A 310 15.76 4.88 -1.83
C SER A 310 14.82 6.08 -1.62
N PHE A 311 13.58 6.03 -2.13
CA PHE A 311 12.58 7.07 -1.90
C PHE A 311 12.26 7.28 -0.42
N VAL A 312 12.27 6.22 0.38
CA VAL A 312 12.10 6.29 1.84
C VAL A 312 13.43 6.66 2.51
N PHE A 313 14.52 5.99 2.11
CA PHE A 313 15.83 6.18 2.75
C PHE A 313 16.37 7.61 2.60
N SER A 314 16.05 8.29 1.50
CA SER A 314 16.45 9.68 1.24
C SER A 314 15.95 10.69 2.28
N ARG A 315 14.88 10.37 3.02
CA ARG A 315 14.28 11.25 4.03
C ARG A 315 14.98 11.14 5.39
N PHE A 316 15.53 9.97 5.72
CA PHE A 316 16.08 9.69 7.04
C PHE A 316 17.36 10.46 7.42
N PRO A 317 18.29 10.84 6.51
CA PRO A 317 19.44 11.65 6.88
C PRO A 317 19.09 12.96 7.59
N ARG A 318 17.99 13.61 7.19
CA ARG A 318 17.50 14.84 7.85
C ARG A 318 16.94 14.52 9.24
N VAL A 319 16.04 13.53 9.33
CA VAL A 319 15.43 13.10 10.60
C VAL A 319 16.49 12.69 11.63
N VAL A 320 17.49 11.91 11.21
CA VAL A 320 18.59 11.48 12.09
C VAL A 320 19.38 12.68 12.60
N ARG A 321 19.71 13.65 11.72
CA ARG A 321 20.46 14.85 12.11
C ARG A 321 19.68 15.71 13.11
N ASP A 322 18.38 15.90 12.89
CA ASP A 322 17.53 16.73 13.74
C ASP A 322 17.33 16.11 15.14
N VAL A 323 17.06 14.81 15.20
CA VAL A 323 16.88 14.08 16.46
C VAL A 323 18.20 13.94 17.21
N ALA A 324 19.29 13.61 16.51
CA ALA A 324 20.62 13.54 17.12
C ALA A 324 21.07 14.90 17.68
N GLY A 325 20.75 16.00 16.99
CA GLY A 325 20.99 17.36 17.45
C GLY A 325 20.23 17.69 18.73
N LYS A 326 18.93 17.36 18.81
CA LYS A 326 18.12 17.56 20.03
C LYS A 326 18.65 16.77 21.23
N LEU A 327 19.18 15.58 21.00
CA LEU A 327 19.70 14.69 22.04
C LEU A 327 21.20 14.90 22.35
N ASN A 328 21.87 15.82 21.66
CA ASN A 328 23.32 16.03 21.72
C ASN A 328 24.14 14.74 21.51
N LYS A 329 23.73 13.90 20.54
CA LYS A 329 24.44 12.67 20.17
C LYS A 329 25.11 12.85 18.80
N GLN A 330 26.26 12.21 18.61
CA GLN A 330 26.98 12.20 17.33
C GLN A 330 26.69 10.87 16.62
N VAL A 331 26.00 10.92 15.47
CA VAL A 331 25.52 9.71 14.77
C VAL A 331 25.79 9.82 13.27
N GLU A 332 26.24 8.71 12.68
CA GLU A 332 26.37 8.49 11.25
C GLU A 332 25.30 7.49 10.78
N LEU A 333 24.59 7.83 9.70
CA LEU A 333 23.62 6.95 9.05
C LEU A 333 24.27 6.29 7.83
N LYS A 334 24.25 4.96 7.77
CA LYS A 334 24.70 4.17 6.62
C LYS A 334 23.50 3.48 5.98
N THR A 335 23.34 3.64 4.68
CA THR A 335 22.27 3.01 3.89
C THR A 335 22.90 1.99 2.94
N LEU A 336 22.34 0.78 2.93
CA LEU A 336 22.75 -0.34 2.10
C LEU A 336 21.53 -0.88 1.36
N GLY A 337 21.72 -1.23 0.08
CA GLY A 337 20.63 -1.78 -0.74
C GLY A 337 19.54 -0.78 -1.10
N GLU A 338 19.89 0.49 -1.33
CA GLU A 338 18.95 1.55 -1.72
C GLU A 338 18.19 1.25 -3.03
N SER A 339 18.79 0.44 -3.91
CA SER A 339 18.20 -0.01 -5.16
C SER A 339 17.19 -1.16 -4.99
N THR A 340 16.97 -1.64 -3.77
CA THR A 340 16.02 -2.73 -3.51
C THR A 340 14.61 -2.26 -3.82
N GLU A 341 13.95 -3.01 -4.69
CA GLU A 341 12.60 -2.74 -5.17
C GLU A 341 11.54 -3.20 -4.15
N LEU A 342 10.53 -2.36 -3.91
CA LEU A 342 9.41 -2.58 -3.00
C LEU A 342 8.12 -1.97 -3.59
N ASP A 343 6.97 -2.57 -3.29
CA ASP A 343 5.66 -2.06 -3.70
C ASP A 343 5.41 -0.63 -3.18
N LYS A 344 4.85 0.25 -4.02
CA LYS A 344 4.49 1.62 -3.64
C LYS A 344 3.63 1.70 -2.36
N ALA A 345 2.62 0.85 -2.21
CA ALA A 345 1.75 0.86 -1.04
C ALA A 345 2.48 0.39 0.22
N LEU A 346 3.42 -0.56 0.07
CA LEU A 346 4.29 -0.96 1.18
C LEU A 346 5.28 0.15 1.53
N ILE A 347 5.81 0.89 0.56
CA ILE A 347 6.69 2.06 0.76
C ILE A 347 6.00 3.14 1.60
N GLU A 348 4.74 3.45 1.31
CA GLU A 348 3.98 4.46 2.06
C GLU A 348 3.72 3.99 3.49
N LYS A 349 3.35 2.72 3.69
CA LYS A 349 3.06 2.15 5.01
C LYS A 349 4.30 1.87 5.88
N ILE A 350 5.46 1.56 5.27
CA ILE A 350 6.69 1.21 6.00
C ILE A 350 7.46 2.43 6.52
N ALA A 351 7.22 3.62 5.97
CA ALA A 351 7.91 4.85 6.34
C ALA A 351 7.74 5.17 7.84
N ASP A 352 6.52 5.01 8.36
CA ASP A 352 6.19 5.30 9.76
C ASP A 352 6.84 4.30 10.75
N PRO A 353 6.73 2.97 10.56
CA PRO A 353 7.49 1.98 11.34
C PRO A 353 9.00 2.24 11.37
N LEU A 354 9.62 2.51 10.22
CA LEU A 354 11.06 2.76 10.15
C LEU A 354 11.46 4.03 10.87
N THR A 355 10.66 5.10 10.78
CA THR A 355 10.89 6.35 11.53
C THR A 355 10.92 6.08 13.03
N HIS A 356 10.01 5.26 13.53
CA HIS A 356 9.98 4.90 14.96
C HIS A 356 11.17 4.05 15.38
N LEU A 357 11.57 3.06 14.57
CA LEU A 357 12.75 2.25 14.87
C LEU A 357 14.04 3.07 14.90
N ILE A 358 14.24 3.96 13.92
CA ILE A 358 15.40 4.87 13.88
C ILE A 358 15.39 5.80 15.09
N ARG A 359 14.23 6.36 15.46
CA ARG A 359 14.11 7.21 16.65
C ARG A 359 14.47 6.43 17.91
N ASN A 360 13.99 5.20 18.07
CA ASN A 360 14.33 4.37 19.23
C ASN A 360 15.82 4.05 19.32
N SER A 361 16.45 3.75 18.18
CA SER A 361 17.91 3.61 18.12
C SER A 361 18.60 4.91 18.53
N LEU A 362 18.08 6.09 18.17
CA LEU A 362 18.65 7.38 18.58
C LEU A 362 18.40 7.73 20.04
N ASP A 363 17.20 7.49 20.58
CA ASP A 363 16.81 7.85 21.96
C ASP A 363 17.44 6.89 22.98
N HIS A 364 17.29 5.59 22.76
CA HIS A 364 17.62 4.55 23.73
C HIS A 364 18.80 3.66 23.31
N GLY A 365 19.01 3.44 22.02
CA GLY A 365 20.09 2.58 21.51
C GLY A 365 21.47 3.23 21.65
N ILE A 366 21.68 4.35 20.96
CA ILE A 366 22.96 5.07 20.90
C ILE A 366 23.20 5.83 22.21
N GLU A 367 24.33 5.53 22.84
CA GLU A 367 24.77 6.16 24.09
C GLU A 367 25.35 7.57 23.82
N SER A 368 25.48 8.41 24.86
CA SER A 368 26.14 9.71 24.73
C SER A 368 27.64 9.54 24.40
N PRO A 369 28.27 10.52 23.72
CA PRO A 369 29.68 10.41 23.33
C PRO A 369 30.63 10.06 24.49
N ASP A 370 30.42 10.66 25.67
CA ASP A 370 31.22 10.40 26.86
C ASP A 370 31.11 8.94 27.34
N LYS A 371 29.89 8.38 27.33
CA LYS A 371 29.64 6.99 27.71
C LYS A 371 30.23 6.02 26.69
N ARG A 372 30.19 6.36 25.40
CA ARG A 372 30.79 5.55 24.33
C ARG A 372 32.30 5.47 24.46
N ILE A 373 32.96 6.61 24.71
CA ILE A 373 34.42 6.66 24.93
C ILE A 373 34.79 5.85 26.19
N ALA A 374 34.01 5.97 27.27
CA ALA A 374 34.23 5.18 28.48
C ALA A 374 34.08 3.66 28.25
N ALA A 375 33.20 3.25 27.33
CA ALA A 375 33.02 1.87 26.91
C ALA A 375 34.03 1.40 25.84
N GLY A 376 34.97 2.25 25.42
CA GLY A 376 35.98 1.93 24.39
C GLY A 376 35.46 1.95 22.96
N LYS A 377 34.30 2.56 22.70
CA LYS A 377 33.69 2.69 21.37
C LYS A 377 34.04 4.04 20.72
N SER A 378 33.80 4.13 19.41
CA SER A 378 33.86 5.42 18.68
C SER A 378 32.89 6.43 19.28
N ALA A 379 33.29 7.70 19.35
CA ALA A 379 32.41 8.80 19.78
C ALA A 379 31.19 8.98 18.84
N HIS A 380 31.35 8.64 17.55
CA HIS A 380 30.26 8.57 16.59
C HIS A 380 29.56 7.21 16.69
N GLY A 381 28.25 7.22 16.96
CA GLY A 381 27.38 6.05 16.81
C GLY A 381 27.05 5.81 15.34
N THR A 382 26.83 4.55 14.97
CA THR A 382 26.45 4.17 13.60
C THR A 382 25.06 3.53 13.62
N ILE A 383 24.16 4.05 12.78
CA ILE A 383 22.90 3.38 12.44
C ILE A 383 23.00 2.91 11.00
N THR A 384 22.74 1.63 10.77
CA THR A 384 22.75 1.00 9.45
C THR A 384 21.33 0.61 9.06
N LEU A 385 20.86 1.13 7.94
CA LEU A 385 19.65 0.69 7.25
C LEU A 385 20.07 -0.19 6.08
N ASN A 386 19.62 -1.44 6.07
CA ASN A 386 19.94 -2.39 5.02
C ASN A 386 18.64 -2.96 4.44
N ALA A 387 18.53 -3.04 3.13
CA ALA A 387 17.40 -3.67 2.46
C ALA A 387 17.91 -4.65 1.40
N PHE A 388 17.33 -5.84 1.33
CA PHE A 388 17.66 -6.83 0.30
C PHE A 388 16.51 -7.82 0.09
N HIS A 389 16.52 -8.52 -1.04
CA HIS A 389 15.58 -9.59 -1.35
C HIS A 389 16.11 -10.93 -0.85
N GLN A 390 15.29 -11.68 -0.12
CA GLN A 390 15.64 -13.02 0.36
C GLN A 390 14.39 -13.93 0.36
N GLY A 391 14.45 -15.04 -0.38
CA GLY A 391 13.43 -16.09 -0.33
C GLY A 391 12.01 -15.64 -0.69
N GLY A 392 11.85 -14.74 -1.67
CA GLY A 392 10.54 -14.21 -2.05
C GLY A 392 9.95 -13.21 -1.04
N SER A 393 10.75 -12.75 -0.09
CA SER A 393 10.44 -11.63 0.81
C SER A 393 11.47 -10.52 0.69
N ILE A 394 11.05 -9.29 1.01
CA ILE A 394 11.94 -8.15 1.19
C ILE A 394 12.31 -8.10 2.67
N VAL A 395 13.61 -8.11 2.94
CA VAL A 395 14.16 -8.01 4.29
C VAL A 395 14.71 -6.61 4.47
N ILE A 396 14.21 -5.90 5.49
CA ILE A 396 14.68 -4.57 5.88
C ILE A 396 15.26 -4.69 7.29
N GLU A 397 16.53 -4.39 7.44
CA GLU A 397 17.22 -4.39 8.73
C GLU A 397 17.53 -2.96 9.18
N VAL A 398 17.22 -2.69 10.45
CA VAL A 398 17.64 -1.49 11.17
C VAL A 398 18.60 -1.93 12.27
N ALA A 399 19.88 -1.62 12.12
CA ALA A 399 20.92 -1.99 13.07
C ALA A 399 21.59 -0.76 13.68
N ASP A 400 21.85 -0.78 14.99
CA ASP A 400 22.64 0.21 15.69
C ASP A 400 23.82 -0.43 16.43
N ASP A 401 24.88 0.35 16.68
CA ASP A 401 26.05 -0.05 17.47
C ASP A 401 25.97 0.43 18.93
N GLY A 402 24.74 0.51 19.45
CA GLY A 402 24.38 1.08 20.74
C GLY A 402 24.74 0.23 21.95
N GLY A 403 24.12 0.55 23.08
CA GLY A 403 24.29 -0.18 24.34
C GLY A 403 23.63 -1.58 24.35
N GLY A 404 22.77 -1.86 23.37
CA GLY A 404 21.98 -3.09 23.33
C GLY A 404 20.85 -3.11 24.37
N LEU A 405 20.05 -4.17 24.35
CA LEU A 405 18.93 -4.36 25.27
C LEU A 405 19.40 -5.07 26.54
N ASN A 406 18.99 -4.54 27.70
CA ASN A 406 19.30 -5.16 28.98
C ASN A 406 18.21 -6.17 29.37
N ARG A 407 18.56 -7.46 29.32
CA ARG A 407 17.67 -8.59 29.63
C ARG A 407 17.03 -8.46 31.03
N GLY A 408 17.84 -8.10 32.03
CA GLY A 408 17.38 -8.00 33.43
C GLY A 408 16.31 -6.93 33.63
N LYS A 409 16.48 -5.75 33.01
CA LYS A 409 15.49 -4.66 33.06
C LYS A 409 14.17 -5.03 32.40
N ILE A 410 14.22 -5.70 31.25
CA ILE A 410 13.02 -6.14 30.53
C ILE A 410 12.25 -7.18 31.34
N LEU A 411 12.94 -8.19 31.87
CA LEU A 411 12.31 -9.20 32.72
C LEU A 411 11.74 -8.60 34.01
N GLY A 412 12.44 -7.65 34.64
CA GLY A 412 11.95 -6.94 35.81
C GLY A 412 10.65 -6.20 35.52
N LYS A 413 10.62 -5.41 34.45
CA LYS A 413 9.43 -4.64 34.03
C LYS A 413 8.28 -5.54 33.57
N ALA A 414 8.57 -6.69 32.96
CA ALA A 414 7.58 -7.69 32.61
C ALA A 414 6.94 -8.34 33.86
N LYS A 415 7.76 -8.66 34.89
CA LYS A 415 7.28 -9.20 36.17
C LYS A 415 6.38 -8.19 36.92
N GLU A 416 6.76 -6.91 36.96
CA GLU A 416 5.95 -5.84 37.56
C GLU A 416 4.56 -5.69 36.92
N ARG A 417 4.45 -5.98 35.63
CA ARG A 417 3.21 -5.87 34.86
C ARG A 417 2.38 -7.15 34.85
N GLY A 418 2.83 -8.20 35.53
CA GLY A 418 2.12 -9.48 35.57
C GLY A 418 2.14 -10.25 34.25
N LEU A 419 3.09 -9.97 33.35
CA LEU A 419 3.30 -10.81 32.17
C LEU A 419 3.85 -12.18 32.61
N PRO A 420 3.50 -13.27 31.92
CA PRO A 420 3.99 -14.61 32.24
C PRO A 420 5.47 -14.73 31.83
N VAL A 421 6.37 -14.37 32.73
CA VAL A 421 7.83 -14.42 32.51
C VAL A 421 8.46 -15.55 33.30
N SER A 422 9.22 -16.41 32.62
CA SER A 422 10.05 -17.44 33.26
C SER A 422 11.54 -17.11 33.05
N ASP A 423 12.38 -17.49 34.02
CA ASP A 423 13.82 -17.23 33.91
C ASP A 423 14.49 -18.07 32.80
N SER A 424 13.81 -19.12 32.31
CA SER A 424 14.23 -20.02 31.23
C SER A 424 13.83 -19.56 29.81
N MET A 425 13.27 -18.36 29.65
CA MET A 425 12.94 -17.83 28.33
C MET A 425 14.20 -17.61 27.48
N SER A 426 14.12 -17.92 26.19
CA SER A 426 15.16 -17.57 25.21
C SER A 426 15.28 -16.05 25.10
N ASP A 427 16.47 -15.56 24.75
CA ASP A 427 16.70 -14.12 24.62
C ASP A 427 15.78 -13.50 23.55
N GLU A 428 15.55 -14.20 22.44
CA GLU A 428 14.59 -13.81 21.40
C GLU A 428 13.18 -13.59 21.97
N ALA A 429 12.68 -14.52 22.79
CA ALA A 429 11.36 -14.39 23.41
C ALA A 429 11.32 -13.21 24.39
N VAL A 430 12.42 -12.92 25.10
CA VAL A 430 12.52 -11.76 25.99
C VAL A 430 12.50 -10.46 25.20
N TRP A 431 13.20 -10.38 24.07
CA TRP A 431 13.20 -9.19 23.21
C TRP A 431 11.83 -8.90 22.62
N MET A 432 11.07 -9.94 22.27
CA MET A 432 9.71 -9.78 21.76
C MET A 432 8.72 -9.15 22.75
N LEU A 433 9.00 -9.21 24.07
CA LEU A 433 8.18 -8.54 25.09
C LEU A 433 8.16 -7.01 24.93
N ILE A 434 9.12 -6.42 24.22
CA ILE A 434 9.15 -4.97 23.95
C ILE A 434 7.96 -4.53 23.09
N PHE A 435 7.42 -5.44 22.28
CA PHE A 435 6.28 -5.16 21.41
C PHE A 435 4.92 -5.35 22.11
N GLU A 436 4.89 -5.71 23.40
CA GLU A 436 3.64 -5.82 24.16
C GLU A 436 3.03 -4.44 24.44
N ALA A 437 1.70 -4.39 24.48
CA ALA A 437 0.96 -3.14 24.61
C ALA A 437 1.40 -2.34 25.85
N GLY A 438 1.76 -1.08 25.60
CA GLY A 438 2.24 -0.16 26.63
C GLY A 438 3.59 -0.51 27.25
N PHE A 439 4.35 -1.52 26.76
CA PHE A 439 5.69 -1.86 27.23
C PHE A 439 6.70 -0.79 26.83
N SER A 440 6.68 0.34 27.53
CA SER A 440 7.71 1.39 27.41
C SER A 440 8.61 1.35 28.63
N THR A 441 9.93 1.33 28.40
CA THR A 441 10.93 1.32 29.47
C THR A 441 11.14 2.69 30.10
N ALA A 442 10.60 3.77 29.54
CA ALA A 442 10.74 5.13 30.07
C ALA A 442 9.75 5.41 31.23
N ASP A 443 10.26 5.95 32.34
CA ASP A 443 9.46 6.39 33.49
C ASP A 443 8.88 7.81 33.31
N VAL A 444 9.29 8.50 32.22
CA VAL A 444 8.82 9.84 31.85
C VAL A 444 8.41 9.81 30.38
N VAL A 445 7.16 10.19 30.11
CA VAL A 445 6.69 10.46 28.75
C VAL A 445 7.40 11.73 28.29
N THR A 446 8.36 11.63 27.38
CA THR A 446 9.00 12.80 26.79
C THR A 446 8.04 13.49 25.81
N ASP A 447 8.01 14.83 25.81
CA ASP A 447 7.12 15.65 24.97
C ASP A 447 7.27 15.41 23.45
N VAL A 448 8.32 14.71 23.03
CA VAL A 448 8.58 14.34 21.63
C VAL A 448 7.80 13.07 21.20
N SER A 449 7.16 12.38 22.15
CA SER A 449 6.34 11.17 21.96
C SER A 449 4.81 11.44 21.96
N GLY A 450 4.41 12.68 21.68
CA GLY A 450 3.03 13.20 21.76
C GLY A 450 1.95 12.57 20.86
N ARG A 451 2.13 11.34 20.36
CA ARG A 451 1.05 10.56 19.71
C ARG A 451 0.83 9.17 20.32
N GLY A 452 1.50 8.82 21.42
CA GLY A 452 1.24 7.54 22.10
C GLY A 452 1.61 6.31 21.28
N VAL A 453 2.65 6.41 20.43
CA VAL A 453 3.05 5.32 19.53
C VAL A 453 4.14 4.48 20.20
N GLY A 454 3.74 3.34 20.77
CA GLY A 454 4.66 2.35 21.31
C GLY A 454 5.20 1.42 20.22
N MET A 455 6.09 0.50 20.62
CA MET A 455 6.57 -0.57 19.74
C MET A 455 5.45 -1.54 19.35
N ASP A 456 4.40 -1.65 20.15
CA ASP A 456 3.16 -2.34 19.82
C ASP A 456 2.53 -1.85 18.49
N VAL A 457 2.52 -0.54 18.24
CA VAL A 457 2.01 0.03 16.99
C VAL A 457 2.91 -0.36 15.81
N VAL A 458 4.23 -0.39 16.00
CA VAL A 458 5.17 -0.84 14.96
C VAL A 458 4.92 -2.30 14.59
N LYS A 459 4.76 -3.19 15.58
CA LYS A 459 4.44 -4.61 15.33
C LYS A 459 3.10 -4.77 14.63
N ARG A 460 2.08 -4.03 15.05
CA ARG A 460 0.74 -4.06 14.41
C ARG A 460 0.79 -3.59 12.97
N ASN A 461 1.41 -2.45 12.69
CA ASN A 461 1.53 -1.91 11.34
C ASN A 461 2.27 -2.89 10.41
N ILE A 462 3.34 -3.53 10.91
CA ILE A 462 4.08 -4.57 10.15
C ILE A 462 3.20 -5.80 9.90
N ALA A 463 2.43 -6.25 10.89
CA ALA A 463 1.51 -7.37 10.76
C ALA A 463 0.37 -7.08 9.76
N GLU A 464 -0.17 -5.85 9.75
CA GLU A 464 -1.18 -5.40 8.79
C GLU A 464 -0.66 -5.40 7.33
N MET A 465 0.65 -5.28 7.14
CA MET A 465 1.31 -5.44 5.84
C MET A 465 1.58 -6.91 5.48
N GLY A 466 1.14 -7.87 6.30
CA GLY A 466 1.45 -9.30 6.14
C GLY A 466 2.91 -9.64 6.47
N GLY A 467 3.62 -8.72 7.12
CA GLY A 467 5.03 -8.87 7.47
C GLY A 467 5.25 -9.46 8.85
N ARG A 468 6.52 -9.76 9.15
CA ARG A 468 6.99 -10.19 10.47
C ARG A 468 8.15 -9.33 10.92
N VAL A 469 8.26 -9.13 12.23
CA VAL A 469 9.38 -8.41 12.86
C VAL A 469 10.12 -9.34 13.80
N GLU A 470 11.44 -9.30 13.74
CA GLU A 470 12.37 -10.04 14.58
C GLU A 470 13.36 -9.05 15.23
N LEU A 471 13.80 -9.36 16.45
CA LEU A 471 14.71 -8.51 17.19
C LEU A 471 15.89 -9.33 17.72
N SER A 472 17.09 -8.91 17.37
CA SER A 472 18.35 -9.48 17.86
C SER A 472 19.16 -8.39 18.53
N SER A 473 19.57 -8.59 19.77
CA SER A 473 20.35 -7.61 20.52
C SER A 473 21.40 -8.30 21.37
N ALA A 474 22.56 -7.65 21.49
CA ALA A 474 23.62 -8.08 22.38
C ALA A 474 24.10 -6.86 23.20
N GLU A 475 24.15 -7.03 24.53
CA GLU A 475 24.56 -5.96 25.43
C GLU A 475 25.97 -5.48 25.08
N GLY A 476 26.12 -4.16 24.96
CA GLY A 476 27.35 -3.52 24.52
C GLY A 476 27.66 -3.59 23.01
N HIS A 477 26.91 -4.35 22.20
CA HIS A 477 27.14 -4.47 20.75
C HIS A 477 26.02 -3.84 19.90
N GLY A 478 24.91 -3.47 20.52
CA GLY A 478 23.79 -2.78 19.88
C GLY A 478 22.62 -3.70 19.58
N THR A 479 21.68 -3.19 18.78
CA THR A 479 20.43 -3.88 18.45
C THR A 479 20.20 -3.92 16.95
N ARG A 480 19.68 -5.04 16.45
CA ARG A 480 19.25 -5.25 15.07
C ARG A 480 17.78 -5.65 15.06
N THR A 481 16.97 -4.83 14.42
CA THR A 481 15.57 -5.14 14.12
C THR A 481 15.46 -5.57 12.67
N THR A 482 14.88 -6.73 12.41
CA THR A 482 14.72 -7.29 11.07
C THR A 482 13.23 -7.36 10.74
N ILE A 483 12.81 -6.67 9.68
CA ILE A 483 11.44 -6.68 9.16
C ILE A 483 11.45 -7.52 7.89
N ARG A 484 10.55 -8.51 7.81
CA ARG A 484 10.32 -9.30 6.60
C ARG A 484 8.95 -8.98 6.04
N LEU A 485 8.91 -8.49 4.81
CA LEU A 485 7.68 -8.16 4.07
C LEU A 485 7.53 -9.09 2.87
N PRO A 486 6.33 -9.62 2.58
CA PRO A 486 6.10 -10.40 1.37
C PRO A 486 6.19 -9.53 0.11
N LEU A 487 6.65 -10.10 -1.00
CA LEU A 487 6.79 -9.40 -2.31
C LEU A 487 5.48 -9.30 -3.11
N THR A 488 4.42 -10.00 -2.70
CA THR A 488 3.26 -10.29 -3.54
C THR A 488 1.99 -9.51 -3.15
N LEU A 489 1.03 -9.48 -4.08
CA LEU A 489 -0.39 -9.42 -3.72
C LEU A 489 -0.69 -10.44 -2.62
N ALA A 490 -1.67 -10.19 -1.77
CA ALA A 490 -2.00 -11.04 -0.64
C ALA A 490 -2.51 -12.42 -1.12
N ILE A 491 -1.62 -13.29 -1.58
CA ILE A 491 -1.83 -14.70 -1.89
C ILE A 491 -1.37 -15.46 -0.67
N LEU A 492 -2.20 -16.36 -0.21
CA LEU A 492 -1.98 -17.19 0.95
C LEU A 492 -1.99 -18.65 0.53
N ASP A 493 -0.94 -19.38 0.89
CA ASP A 493 -1.01 -20.84 0.86
C ASP A 493 -1.90 -21.30 2.03
N GLY A 494 -3.05 -21.87 1.67
CA GLY A 494 -4.09 -22.24 2.61
C GLY A 494 -4.40 -23.72 2.60
N MET A 495 -4.66 -24.30 3.76
CA MET A 495 -5.35 -25.59 3.90
C MET A 495 -6.85 -25.33 3.95
N SER A 496 -7.58 -25.86 2.97
CA SER A 496 -9.04 -25.86 2.97
C SER A 496 -9.56 -26.90 3.95
N VAL A 497 -10.40 -26.49 4.89
CA VAL A 497 -11.01 -27.35 5.89
C VAL A 497 -12.52 -27.19 5.85
N ALA A 498 -13.24 -28.30 6.01
CA ALA A 498 -14.69 -28.30 6.10
C ALA A 498 -15.14 -28.32 7.55
N VAL A 499 -16.19 -27.55 7.86
CA VAL A 499 -16.93 -27.59 9.12
C VAL A 499 -18.42 -27.52 8.78
N GLY A 500 -19.12 -28.63 8.98
CA GLY A 500 -20.48 -28.83 8.49
C GLY A 500 -20.57 -28.69 6.98
N GLY A 501 -21.38 -27.73 6.52
CA GLY A 501 -21.50 -27.40 5.09
C GLY A 501 -20.64 -26.22 4.63
N GLN A 502 -19.73 -25.72 5.48
CA GLN A 502 -18.94 -24.52 5.19
C GLN A 502 -17.45 -24.85 5.04
N THR A 503 -16.79 -24.12 4.14
CA THR A 503 -15.35 -24.25 3.87
C THR A 503 -14.60 -23.06 4.45
N PHE A 504 -13.57 -23.33 5.22
CA PHE A 504 -12.65 -22.35 5.79
C PHE A 504 -11.23 -22.58 5.26
N ILE A 505 -10.43 -21.52 5.26
CA ILE A 505 -9.01 -21.59 4.88
C ILE A 505 -8.15 -21.33 6.10
N LEU A 506 -7.25 -22.26 6.40
CA LEU A 506 -6.20 -22.11 7.41
C LEU A 506 -4.86 -21.78 6.74
N PRO A 507 -4.17 -20.70 7.17
CA PRO A 507 -2.81 -20.42 6.71
C PRO A 507 -1.90 -21.64 6.92
N LEU A 508 -1.30 -22.16 5.84
CA LEU A 508 -0.48 -23.37 5.89
C LEU A 508 0.73 -23.17 6.81
N GLY A 509 1.32 -21.97 6.81
CA GLY A 509 2.44 -21.60 7.67
C GLY A 509 2.11 -21.53 9.18
N SER A 510 0.83 -21.62 9.55
CA SER A 510 0.39 -21.73 10.95
C SER A 510 0.08 -23.17 11.36
N ILE A 511 0.04 -24.12 10.42
CA ILE A 511 -0.28 -25.53 10.71
C ILE A 511 0.99 -26.28 11.08
N VAL A 512 1.00 -26.92 12.23
CA VAL A 512 2.12 -27.76 12.70
C VAL A 512 1.91 -29.21 12.26
N GLU A 513 0.76 -29.79 12.58
CA GLU A 513 0.37 -31.15 12.20
C GLU A 513 -1.16 -31.32 12.30
N SER A 514 -1.69 -32.39 11.71
CA SER A 514 -3.09 -32.80 11.87
C SER A 514 -3.17 -34.25 12.35
N LEU A 515 -4.14 -34.54 13.22
CA LEU A 515 -4.34 -35.88 13.79
C LEU A 515 -5.81 -36.16 14.10
N GLN A 516 -6.18 -37.44 14.12
CA GLN A 516 -7.49 -37.88 14.61
C GLN A 516 -7.46 -38.05 16.12
N ILE A 517 -8.50 -37.58 16.81
CA ILE A 517 -8.55 -37.56 18.27
C ILE A 517 -8.91 -38.96 18.80
N THR A 518 -8.14 -39.44 19.78
CA THR A 518 -8.45 -40.68 20.52
C THR A 518 -8.95 -40.40 21.96
N ASP A 519 -9.66 -41.36 22.55
CA ASP A 519 -10.27 -41.23 23.89
C ASP A 519 -9.26 -41.02 25.02
N GLU A 520 -8.02 -41.50 24.87
CA GLU A 520 -6.99 -41.37 25.90
C GLU A 520 -6.35 -39.98 25.92
N GLU A 521 -6.44 -39.26 24.81
CA GLU A 521 -5.80 -37.96 24.59
C GLU A 521 -6.70 -36.79 24.98
N LEU A 522 -8.03 -36.98 24.96
CA LEU A 522 -8.98 -35.96 25.35
C LEU A 522 -9.12 -35.88 26.87
N LYS A 523 -8.90 -34.69 27.44
CA LYS A 523 -9.13 -34.39 28.85
C LYS A 523 -10.05 -33.19 28.98
N THR A 524 -10.96 -33.22 29.94
CA THR A 524 -11.83 -32.10 30.29
C THR A 524 -11.34 -31.46 31.58
N VAL A 525 -11.28 -30.12 31.60
CA VAL A 525 -10.93 -29.33 32.80
C VAL A 525 -12.21 -28.72 33.38
N SER A 526 -12.22 -28.46 34.68
CA SER A 526 -13.36 -27.80 35.36
C SER A 526 -13.61 -26.40 34.75
N GLY A 527 -14.72 -26.24 34.03
CA GLY A 527 -15.12 -24.99 33.37
C GLY A 527 -15.34 -25.10 31.85
N ASP A 528 -15.80 -26.26 31.35
CA ASP A 528 -16.12 -26.55 29.94
C ASP A 528 -14.95 -26.54 28.92
N GLY A 529 -13.73 -26.24 29.36
CA GLY A 529 -12.53 -26.32 28.51
C GLY A 529 -12.12 -27.76 28.19
N ARG A 530 -12.00 -28.09 26.90
CA ARG A 530 -11.45 -29.37 26.40
C ARG A 530 -9.96 -29.21 26.11
N LEU A 531 -9.15 -30.16 26.58
CA LEU A 531 -7.72 -30.23 26.32
C LEU A 531 -7.40 -31.50 25.53
N LEU A 532 -6.49 -31.39 24.57
CA LEU A 532 -5.96 -32.48 23.78
C LEU A 532 -4.49 -32.72 24.18
N ARG A 533 -4.16 -33.95 24.59
CA ARG A 533 -2.79 -34.33 24.94
C ARG A 533 -2.04 -34.83 23.70
N VAL A 534 -1.10 -34.04 23.19
CA VAL A 534 -0.29 -34.38 22.01
C VAL A 534 1.18 -34.47 22.42
N ARG A 535 1.80 -35.64 22.21
CA ARG A 535 3.23 -35.90 22.54
C ARG A 535 3.66 -35.50 23.97
N GLY A 536 2.72 -35.58 24.93
CA GLY A 536 2.97 -35.23 26.33
C GLY A 536 2.68 -33.78 26.72
N GLU A 537 2.29 -32.93 25.76
CA GLU A 537 1.87 -31.54 25.97
C GLU A 537 0.33 -31.43 25.95
N TYR A 538 -0.26 -30.57 26.78
CA TYR A 538 -1.71 -30.34 26.79
C TYR A 538 -2.06 -29.08 26.01
N LEU A 539 -2.84 -29.24 24.94
CA LEU A 539 -3.25 -28.15 24.05
C LEU A 539 -4.74 -27.84 24.23
N PRO A 540 -5.17 -26.58 24.25
CA PRO A 540 -6.59 -26.24 24.23
C PRO A 540 -7.22 -26.70 22.91
N LEU A 541 -8.34 -27.39 23.01
CA LEU A 541 -9.13 -27.84 21.87
C LEU A 541 -10.30 -26.88 21.64
N ILE A 542 -10.27 -26.19 20.49
CA ILE A 542 -11.30 -25.25 20.07
C ILE A 542 -12.13 -25.90 18.98
N ALA A 543 -13.43 -26.04 19.22
CA ALA A 543 -14.37 -26.50 18.22
C ALA A 543 -14.79 -25.36 17.30
N LEU A 544 -14.41 -25.40 16.02
CA LEU A 544 -14.75 -24.32 15.07
C LEU A 544 -16.26 -24.14 14.91
N HIS A 545 -17.03 -25.23 14.99
CA HIS A 545 -18.49 -25.17 14.93
C HIS A 545 -19.11 -24.42 16.12
N GLU A 546 -18.50 -24.49 17.31
CA GLU A 546 -18.95 -23.75 18.50
C GLU A 546 -18.58 -22.26 18.36
N VAL A 547 -17.40 -21.94 17.83
CA VAL A 547 -16.93 -20.56 17.65
C VAL A 547 -17.76 -19.79 16.62
N PHE A 548 -18.07 -20.41 15.49
CA PHE A 548 -18.79 -19.78 14.39
C PHE A 548 -20.30 -20.11 14.36
N ALA A 549 -20.81 -20.78 15.40
CA ALA A 549 -22.21 -21.18 15.52
C ALA A 549 -22.75 -21.94 14.29
N ILE A 550 -21.96 -22.89 13.77
CA ILE A 550 -22.27 -23.63 12.54
C ILE A 550 -23.18 -24.81 12.86
N SER A 551 -24.30 -24.89 12.16
CA SER A 551 -25.22 -26.03 12.21
C SER A 551 -24.74 -27.17 11.32
N ASN A 552 -25.04 -28.42 11.69
CA ASN A 552 -24.69 -29.65 10.94
C ASN A 552 -23.19 -30.00 10.88
N ALA A 553 -22.36 -29.45 11.77
CA ALA A 553 -20.97 -29.86 11.91
C ALA A 553 -20.82 -31.08 12.84
N ILE A 554 -19.69 -31.76 12.77
CA ILE A 554 -19.37 -32.86 13.67
C ILE A 554 -19.17 -32.31 15.09
N THR A 555 -20.10 -32.65 15.98
CA THR A 555 -20.09 -32.21 17.39
C THR A 555 -19.24 -33.10 18.28
N GLU A 556 -19.10 -34.38 17.92
CA GLU A 556 -18.30 -35.33 18.67
C GLU A 556 -16.82 -35.22 18.24
N PRO A 557 -15.89 -34.82 19.12
CA PRO A 557 -14.49 -34.62 18.75
C PRO A 557 -13.80 -35.85 18.13
N LYS A 558 -14.31 -37.05 18.44
CA LYS A 558 -13.77 -38.33 17.97
C LYS A 558 -13.93 -38.56 16.47
N GLN A 559 -14.93 -37.93 15.86
CA GLN A 559 -15.26 -38.13 14.46
C GLN A 559 -14.65 -37.06 13.55
N GLY A 560 -14.10 -35.98 14.15
CA GLY A 560 -13.42 -34.92 13.44
C GLY A 560 -11.90 -35.08 13.43
N ILE A 561 -11.24 -34.10 12.81
CA ILE A 561 -9.79 -33.98 12.69
C ILE A 561 -9.35 -32.82 13.59
N ALA A 562 -8.33 -33.04 14.41
CA ALA A 562 -7.66 -31.98 15.15
C ALA A 562 -6.51 -31.42 14.30
N VAL A 563 -6.59 -30.14 13.94
CA VAL A 563 -5.51 -29.39 13.28
C VAL A 563 -4.76 -28.61 14.34
N ILE A 564 -3.49 -28.94 14.56
CA ILE A 564 -2.64 -28.22 15.50
C ILE A 564 -2.09 -26.99 14.79
N VAL A 565 -2.38 -25.84 15.35
CA VAL A 565 -1.93 -24.55 14.86
C VAL A 565 -1.08 -23.83 15.88
N GLU A 566 -0.09 -23.07 15.40
CA GLU A 566 0.80 -22.27 16.23
C GLU A 566 0.73 -20.80 15.81
N ALA A 567 0.50 -19.94 16.80
CA ALA A 567 0.59 -18.49 16.66
C ALA A 567 1.32 -17.92 17.88
N GLU A 568 2.34 -17.08 17.64
CA GLU A 568 3.15 -16.44 18.69
C GLU A 568 3.69 -17.43 19.76
N GLY A 569 4.11 -18.63 19.33
CA GLY A 569 4.64 -19.67 20.21
C GLY A 569 3.60 -20.40 21.05
N LYS A 570 2.31 -20.08 20.90
CA LYS A 570 1.20 -20.80 21.55
C LYS A 570 0.59 -21.79 20.57
N LYS A 571 0.56 -23.06 20.97
CA LYS A 571 -0.08 -24.14 20.21
C LYS A 571 -1.53 -24.32 20.67
N THR A 572 -2.42 -24.47 19.70
CA THR A 572 -3.85 -24.70 19.91
C THR A 572 -4.32 -25.79 18.95
N ALA A 573 -5.26 -26.63 19.36
CA ALA A 573 -5.88 -27.61 18.49
C ALA A 573 -7.24 -27.08 18.01
N LEU A 574 -7.46 -27.05 16.69
CA LEU A 574 -8.74 -26.71 16.08
C LEU A 574 -9.43 -27.99 15.64
N LEU A 575 -10.65 -28.22 16.09
CA LEU A 575 -11.48 -29.33 15.63
C LEU A 575 -12.20 -28.91 14.33
N VAL A 576 -11.95 -29.68 13.27
CA VAL A 576 -12.56 -29.54 11.95
C VAL A 576 -13.19 -30.88 11.55
N ASP A 577 -14.10 -30.88 10.58
CA ASP A 577 -14.78 -32.10 10.15
C ASP A 577 -13.90 -32.85 9.14
N GLU A 578 -13.38 -32.14 8.13
CA GLU A 578 -12.58 -32.73 7.05
C GLU A 578 -11.48 -31.77 6.57
N LEU A 579 -10.38 -32.33 6.05
CA LEU A 579 -9.33 -31.59 5.34
C LEU A 579 -9.53 -31.80 3.83
N LEU A 580 -9.91 -30.74 3.11
CA LEU A 580 -10.24 -30.81 1.69
C LEU A 580 -9.00 -30.74 0.79
N GLY A 581 -7.93 -30.08 1.25
CA GLY A 581 -6.65 -30.01 0.52
C GLY A 581 -5.99 -28.64 0.57
N GLN A 582 -4.82 -28.54 -0.04
CA GLN A 582 -4.02 -27.31 -0.11
C GLN A 582 -4.38 -26.52 -1.37
N HIS A 583 -4.62 -25.22 -1.20
CA HIS A 583 -4.92 -24.30 -2.29
C HIS A 583 -4.18 -22.98 -2.09
N GLN A 584 -3.68 -22.41 -3.19
CA GLN A 584 -3.23 -21.02 -3.17
C GLN A 584 -4.46 -20.13 -3.35
N VAL A 585 -4.72 -19.27 -2.38
CA VAL A 585 -5.91 -18.43 -2.37
C VAL A 585 -5.55 -16.96 -2.37
N VAL A 586 -6.27 -16.16 -3.17
CA VAL A 586 -6.13 -14.70 -3.17
C VAL A 586 -6.97 -14.15 -2.02
N ILE A 587 -6.33 -13.47 -1.06
CA ILE A 587 -7.00 -12.78 0.04
C ILE A 587 -7.71 -11.56 -0.54
N LYS A 588 -9.03 -11.52 -0.39
CA LYS A 588 -9.85 -10.33 -0.59
C LYS A 588 -10.17 -9.74 0.78
N SER A 589 -9.91 -8.44 0.93
CA SER A 589 -10.32 -7.71 2.14
C SER A 589 -11.84 -7.66 2.23
N LEU A 590 -12.38 -7.87 3.43
CA LEU A 590 -13.81 -7.80 3.73
C LEU A 590 -14.30 -6.35 4.01
N GLU A 591 -13.39 -5.37 3.96
CA GLU A 591 -13.48 -4.12 4.74
C GLU A 591 -14.30 -2.95 4.15
N SER A 592 -15.12 -3.16 3.12
CA SER A 592 -16.07 -2.13 2.63
C SER A 592 -17.53 -2.41 2.97
N ASN A 593 -17.87 -3.68 3.24
CA ASN A 593 -19.27 -4.14 3.32
C ASN A 593 -19.58 -4.93 4.60
N PHE A 594 -18.56 -5.43 5.30
CA PHE A 594 -18.72 -6.32 6.45
C PHE A 594 -17.97 -5.79 7.67
N ARG A 595 -18.58 -5.96 8.85
CA ARG A 595 -17.89 -5.70 10.13
C ARG A 595 -16.80 -6.74 10.33
N LYS A 596 -15.66 -6.35 10.93
CA LYS A 596 -14.62 -7.30 11.34
C LYS A 596 -15.25 -8.39 12.21
N VAL A 597 -15.22 -9.63 11.73
CA VAL A 597 -15.67 -10.78 12.49
C VAL A 597 -14.46 -11.33 13.25
N PRO A 598 -14.51 -11.42 14.59
CA PRO A 598 -13.44 -12.00 15.38
C PRO A 598 -13.13 -13.43 14.91
N GLY A 599 -11.84 -13.77 14.79
CA GLY A 599 -11.41 -15.08 14.29
C GLY A 599 -11.26 -15.20 12.78
N MET A 600 -11.45 -14.13 12.00
CA MET A 600 -11.28 -14.12 10.55
C MET A 600 -10.34 -13.00 10.08
N SER A 601 -9.43 -13.33 9.16
CA SER A 601 -8.46 -12.39 8.57
C SER A 601 -8.88 -11.86 7.20
N GLY A 602 -9.77 -12.55 6.49
CA GLY A 602 -10.25 -12.16 5.17
C GLY A 602 -11.16 -13.21 4.54
N ALA A 603 -11.42 -13.06 3.24
CA ALA A 603 -12.17 -14.05 2.46
C ALA A 603 -11.48 -14.33 1.13
N THR A 604 -11.83 -15.46 0.52
CA THR A 604 -11.36 -15.82 -0.82
C THR A 604 -12.50 -16.47 -1.61
N ILE A 605 -12.31 -16.56 -2.93
CA ILE A 605 -13.24 -17.22 -3.85
C ILE A 605 -12.58 -18.52 -4.29
N MET A 606 -13.23 -19.64 -3.98
CA MET A 606 -12.79 -20.98 -4.34
C MET A 606 -13.02 -21.27 -5.84
N GLY A 607 -12.40 -22.33 -6.37
CA GLY A 607 -12.56 -22.75 -7.77
C GLY A 607 -14.00 -23.17 -8.16
N ASP A 608 -14.88 -23.43 -7.21
CA ASP A 608 -16.30 -23.66 -7.48
C ASP A 608 -17.13 -22.36 -7.46
N GLY A 609 -16.48 -21.20 -7.26
CA GLY A 609 -17.12 -19.90 -7.10
C GLY A 609 -17.69 -19.65 -5.71
N THR A 610 -17.56 -20.61 -4.77
CA THR A 610 -18.00 -20.40 -3.39
C THR A 610 -17.04 -19.48 -2.65
N VAL A 611 -17.56 -18.76 -1.65
CA VAL A 611 -16.74 -17.90 -0.78
C VAL A 611 -16.26 -18.72 0.41
N ALA A 612 -14.95 -18.78 0.61
CA ALA A 612 -14.33 -19.37 1.78
C ALA A 612 -13.73 -18.28 2.67
N LEU A 613 -13.85 -18.46 3.99
CA LEU A 613 -13.37 -17.50 4.98
C LEU A 613 -11.98 -17.91 5.48
N ILE A 614 -11.06 -16.95 5.57
CA ILE A 614 -9.69 -17.19 6.02
C ILE A 614 -9.63 -16.98 7.53
N LEU A 615 -9.18 -18.01 8.25
CA LEU A 615 -9.13 -18.01 9.70
C LEU A 615 -7.93 -17.23 10.23
N ASP A 616 -8.19 -16.39 11.25
CA ASP A 616 -7.14 -15.73 12.03
C ASP A 616 -6.79 -16.60 13.24
N VAL A 617 -5.70 -17.35 13.11
CA VAL A 617 -5.19 -18.27 14.14
C VAL A 617 -4.83 -17.52 15.42
N LEU A 618 -4.30 -16.30 15.32
CA LEU A 618 -3.92 -15.52 16.48
C LEU A 618 -5.16 -15.13 17.30
N ALA A 619 -6.17 -14.58 16.62
CA ALA A 619 -7.45 -14.26 17.25
C ALA A 619 -8.08 -15.50 17.91
N LEU A 620 -8.16 -16.62 17.19
CA LEU A 620 -8.72 -17.88 17.70
C LEU A 620 -7.97 -18.39 18.94
N SER A 621 -6.64 -18.29 18.98
CA SER A 621 -5.82 -18.72 20.13
C SER A 621 -6.05 -17.86 21.38
N SER A 622 -6.43 -16.59 21.21
CA SER A 622 -6.65 -15.64 22.30
C SER A 622 -8.04 -15.72 22.95
N HIS A 623 -9.04 -16.22 22.22
CA HIS A 623 -10.45 -16.23 22.64
C HIS A 623 -10.82 -17.29 23.68
N HIS A 624 -9.87 -18.09 24.17
CA HIS A 624 -10.11 -19.14 25.16
C HIS A 624 -10.35 -18.63 26.61
N VAL A 625 -10.56 -17.32 26.82
CA VAL A 625 -10.78 -16.73 28.17
C VAL A 625 -12.09 -15.94 28.31
N ALA A 626 -12.81 -15.59 27.24
CA ALA A 626 -14.06 -14.83 27.39
C ALA A 626 -15.15 -15.30 26.41
N GLY A 627 -16.22 -15.88 26.96
CA GLY A 627 -17.31 -16.52 26.23
C GLY A 627 -17.98 -15.62 25.18
N LEU A 628 -18.07 -16.15 23.97
CA LEU A 628 -18.85 -15.62 22.84
C LEU A 628 -20.27 -16.18 22.78
N ALA A 629 -20.91 -16.37 23.94
CA ALA A 629 -22.34 -16.70 24.02
C ALA A 629 -23.26 -15.45 24.15
N LYS A 630 -22.75 -14.24 23.88
CA LYS A 630 -23.53 -13.00 23.95
C LYS A 630 -23.22 -12.04 22.80
N ALA A 631 -23.48 -12.48 21.57
CA ALA A 631 -23.71 -11.57 20.44
C ALA A 631 -24.46 -12.32 19.33
N ALA A 632 -25.69 -12.72 19.65
CA ALA A 632 -26.75 -13.00 18.66
C ALA A 632 -27.89 -12.02 18.94
#